data_AF-A0A956I4R7-F1
#
_entry.id   AF-A0A956I4R7-F1
#
_cell.length_a   1.000
_cell.length_b   1.000
_cell.length_c   1.000
_cell.angle_alpha   90.00
_cell.angle_beta   90.00
_cell.angle_gamma   90.00
#
_symmetry.space_group_name_H-M   'P 1'
#
loop_
_entity.id
_entity.type
_entity.pdbx_description
1 polymer ?
#
loop_
_entity_poly.entity_id
_entity_poly.type
_entity_poly.pdbx_seq_one_letter_code
_entity_poly.pdbx_strand_id
1 'polypeptide(L)'
;MPEGDTIHQTAHTLSRAIGGRRVMGWRSALAALEDADLVGRTVETVEARGKHLLVRFDDGRTLHTHMRMDGSWHIYRPGERWPIGAHRAHAVIETEAWIAVCFDAPICALVRGEPEMVARLGPDLLDPDADLDEALRRLRAHPDLPLGVAVMRQDLVSGIGNVYKSEVLFIRRRDPFATVADIGDDALRDVLLEARRLLRINLGRPRRTRHRLRGDPHWVYGRSGKPCFECGGSVAMTRQGDLGRSTYYCPTCQGRRPQRSAR
;
A
#
# COMPACT_ATOMS: atom_id res chain seq x y z
N MET A 1 7.86 -2.23 4.16
CA MET A 1 6.85 -1.17 3.93
C MET A 1 5.72 -1.75 3.10
N PRO A 2 4.61 -2.14 3.75
CA PRO A 2 3.36 -2.45 3.10
C PRO A 2 2.91 -1.35 2.14
N GLU A 3 2.68 -1.71 0.88
CA GLU A 3 1.98 -0.89 -0.12
C GLU A 3 0.79 -1.71 -0.64
N GLY A 4 0.05 -1.22 -1.66
CA GLY A 4 -1.18 -1.89 -2.10
C GLY A 4 -1.00 -3.37 -2.40
N ASP A 5 0.10 -3.74 -3.08
CA ASP A 5 0.47 -5.13 -3.37
C ASP A 5 0.51 -6.03 -2.12
N THR A 6 1.11 -5.52 -1.04
CA THR A 6 1.26 -6.25 0.22
C THR A 6 -0.10 -6.42 0.88
N ILE A 7 -0.89 -5.35 0.94
CA ILE A 7 -2.21 -5.37 1.62
C ILE A 7 -3.18 -6.29 0.88
N HIS A 8 -3.25 -6.20 -0.45
CA HIS A 8 -4.09 -7.06 -1.29
C HIS A 8 -3.68 -8.53 -1.18
N GLN A 9 -2.38 -8.84 -1.16
CA GLN A 9 -1.92 -10.21 -0.92
C GLN A 9 -2.32 -10.71 0.47
N THR A 10 -2.14 -9.89 1.51
CA THR A 10 -2.55 -10.23 2.87
C THR A 10 -4.05 -10.50 2.93
N ALA A 11 -4.88 -9.63 2.34
CA ALA A 11 -6.32 -9.80 2.29
C ALA A 11 -6.71 -11.09 1.55
N HIS A 12 -6.08 -11.40 0.41
CA HIS A 12 -6.31 -12.65 -0.31
C HIS A 12 -5.99 -13.89 0.54
N THR A 13 -4.84 -13.90 1.22
CA THR A 13 -4.44 -15.00 2.12
C THR A 13 -5.44 -15.16 3.27
N LEU A 14 -5.84 -14.06 3.92
CA LEU A 14 -6.80 -14.08 5.01
C LEU A 14 -8.19 -14.50 4.54
N SER A 15 -8.67 -13.99 3.41
CA SER A 15 -9.96 -14.36 2.85
C SER A 15 -10.07 -15.87 2.62
N ARG A 16 -8.99 -16.52 2.17
CA ARG A 16 -8.96 -17.98 2.03
C ARG A 16 -8.93 -18.74 3.35
N ALA A 17 -8.36 -18.14 4.40
CA ALA A 17 -8.22 -18.76 5.71
C ALA A 17 -9.50 -18.62 6.55
N ILE A 18 -10.05 -17.40 6.64
CA ILE A 18 -11.13 -17.05 7.56
C ILE A 18 -12.40 -16.55 6.87
N GLY A 19 -12.37 -16.22 5.57
CA GLY A 19 -13.57 -15.78 4.85
C GLY A 19 -14.65 -16.88 4.78
N GLY A 20 -15.90 -16.49 5.00
CA GLY A 20 -17.06 -17.38 5.11
C GLY A 20 -17.07 -18.26 6.38
N ARG A 21 -16.12 -18.08 7.31
CA ARG A 21 -16.02 -18.90 8.53
C ARG A 21 -16.67 -18.19 9.71
N ARG A 22 -17.22 -19.00 10.61
CA ARG A 22 -17.71 -18.55 11.91
C ARG A 22 -16.53 -18.25 12.84
N VAL A 23 -16.60 -17.12 13.54
CA VAL A 23 -15.67 -16.73 14.60
C VAL A 23 -15.96 -17.58 15.82
N MET A 24 -15.00 -18.38 16.24
CA MET A 24 -15.07 -19.25 17.42
C MET A 24 -14.41 -18.62 18.64
N GLY A 25 -13.52 -17.65 18.41
CA GLY A 25 -12.83 -16.92 19.46
C GLY A 25 -12.40 -15.53 18.97
N TRP A 26 -12.45 -14.57 19.87
CA TRP A 26 -11.99 -13.20 19.66
C TRP A 26 -11.13 -12.78 20.83
N ARG A 27 -9.98 -12.17 20.55
CA ARG A 27 -9.12 -11.54 21.57
C ARG A 27 -8.48 -10.29 21.00
N SER A 28 -8.19 -9.31 21.84
CA SER A 28 -7.43 -8.12 21.46
C SER A 28 -6.59 -7.62 22.63
N ALA A 29 -5.39 -7.14 22.33
CA ALA A 29 -4.58 -6.38 23.27
C ALA A 29 -4.98 -4.89 23.36
N LEU A 30 -5.91 -4.43 22.51
CA LEU A 30 -6.41 -3.05 22.54
C LEU A 30 -7.68 -3.01 23.39
N ALA A 31 -7.67 -2.19 24.45
CA ALA A 31 -8.82 -2.02 25.35
C ALA A 31 -10.12 -1.68 24.59
N ALA A 32 -10.04 -0.87 23.53
CA ALA A 32 -11.19 -0.49 22.70
C ALA A 32 -11.84 -1.67 21.93
N LEU A 33 -11.17 -2.82 21.87
CA LEU A 33 -11.59 -4.00 21.12
C LEU A 33 -11.70 -5.25 22.00
N GLU A 34 -11.35 -5.17 23.28
CA GLU A 34 -11.31 -6.32 24.20
C GLU A 34 -12.69 -6.98 24.31
N ASP A 35 -13.73 -6.18 24.53
CA ASP A 35 -15.12 -6.63 24.71
C ASP A 35 -15.92 -6.70 23.40
N ALA A 36 -15.25 -6.76 22.25
CA ALA A 36 -15.96 -6.87 20.98
C ALA A 36 -16.65 -8.25 20.88
N ASP A 37 -17.99 -8.27 21.01
CA ASP A 37 -18.81 -9.46 20.89
C ASP A 37 -18.90 -9.96 19.44
N LEU A 38 -17.81 -10.52 18.92
CA LEU A 38 -17.71 -11.05 17.56
C LEU A 38 -17.80 -12.59 17.52
N VAL A 39 -17.77 -13.25 18.69
CA VAL A 39 -17.88 -14.70 18.76
C VAL A 39 -19.26 -15.13 18.24
N GLY A 40 -19.27 -16.16 17.40
CA GLY A 40 -20.45 -16.68 16.74
C GLY A 40 -20.88 -15.92 15.49
N ARG A 41 -20.32 -14.74 15.19
CA ARG A 41 -20.50 -14.04 13.90
C ARG A 41 -19.75 -14.75 12.78
N THR A 42 -20.13 -14.46 11.54
CA THR A 42 -19.43 -14.94 10.34
C THR A 42 -18.55 -13.83 9.78
N VAL A 43 -17.32 -14.15 9.40
CA VAL A 43 -16.50 -13.27 8.55
C VAL A 43 -17.04 -13.36 7.13
N GLU A 44 -17.79 -12.37 6.65
CA GLU A 44 -18.36 -12.39 5.31
C GLU A 44 -17.27 -12.24 4.25
N THR A 45 -16.45 -11.20 4.37
CA THR A 45 -15.42 -10.86 3.39
C THR A 45 -14.15 -10.37 4.06
N VAL A 46 -13.00 -10.65 3.45
CA VAL A 46 -11.74 -9.99 3.78
C VAL A 46 -11.20 -9.33 2.52
N GLU A 47 -11.13 -8.00 2.53
CA GLU A 47 -10.82 -7.21 1.35
C GLU A 47 -9.72 -6.18 1.63
N ALA A 48 -9.06 -5.75 0.56
CA ALA A 48 -8.15 -4.62 0.59
C ALA A 48 -8.73 -3.45 -0.21
N ARG A 49 -8.60 -2.24 0.34
CA ARG A 49 -8.92 -0.98 -0.36
C ARG A 49 -7.73 -0.05 -0.20
N GLY A 50 -6.98 0.16 -1.28
CA GLY A 50 -5.70 0.84 -1.28
C GLY A 50 -4.69 0.16 -0.33
N LYS A 51 -4.42 0.82 0.81
CA LYS A 51 -3.55 0.28 1.87
C LYS A 51 -4.27 -0.08 3.16
N HIS A 52 -5.60 -0.22 3.08
CA HIS A 52 -6.47 -0.58 4.18
C HIS A 52 -6.91 -2.03 3.99
N LEU A 53 -6.92 -2.80 5.09
CA LEU A 53 -7.46 -4.15 5.12
C LEU A 53 -8.73 -4.17 5.96
N LEU A 54 -9.79 -4.74 5.40
CA LEU A 54 -11.13 -4.76 5.95
C LEU A 54 -11.57 -6.21 6.15
N VAL A 55 -11.94 -6.56 7.37
CA VAL A 55 -12.63 -7.82 7.69
C VAL A 55 -14.07 -7.46 8.02
N ARG A 56 -15.02 -7.87 7.19
CA ARG A 56 -16.46 -7.58 7.38
C ARG A 56 -17.15 -8.76 8.05
N PHE A 57 -18.06 -8.45 8.95
CA PHE A 57 -18.88 -9.43 9.66
C PHE A 57 -20.35 -9.31 9.26
N ASP A 58 -21.08 -10.41 9.43
CA ASP A 58 -22.50 -10.59 9.06
C ASP A 58 -23.51 -9.75 9.84
N ASP A 59 -23.05 -8.90 10.76
CA ASP A 59 -23.88 -7.94 11.50
C ASP A 59 -23.61 -6.47 11.12
N GLY A 60 -22.91 -6.28 10.01
CA GLY A 60 -22.56 -4.98 9.43
C GLY A 60 -21.41 -4.27 10.13
N ARG A 61 -20.68 -4.93 11.05
CA ARG A 61 -19.42 -4.41 11.58
C ARG A 61 -18.25 -4.74 10.66
N THR A 62 -17.26 -3.85 10.64
CA THR A 62 -16.02 -3.99 9.86
C THR A 62 -14.83 -3.74 10.78
N LEU A 63 -13.95 -4.73 10.91
CA LEU A 63 -12.62 -4.52 11.49
C LEU A 63 -11.73 -3.91 10.42
N HIS A 64 -11.38 -2.64 10.63
CA HIS A 64 -10.49 -1.87 9.78
C HIS A 64 -9.08 -1.88 10.37
N THR A 65 -8.11 -2.35 9.58
CA THR A 65 -6.69 -2.26 9.90
C THR A 65 -5.91 -1.47 8.84
N HIS A 66 -4.89 -0.72 9.27
CA HIS A 66 -3.90 -0.13 8.38
C HIS A 66 -2.51 -0.38 8.96
N MET A 67 -1.74 -1.28 8.34
CA MET A 67 -0.48 -1.80 8.87
C MET A 67 0.66 -0.77 8.93
N ARG A 68 0.61 0.28 8.11
CA ARG A 68 1.68 1.29 7.98
C ARG A 68 3.04 0.61 7.79
N MET A 69 3.97 0.76 8.72
CA MET A 69 5.35 0.25 8.60
C MET A 69 5.59 -1.03 9.39
N ASP A 70 4.95 -1.15 10.56
CA ASP A 70 5.30 -2.12 11.58
C ASP A 70 4.24 -3.22 11.74
N GLY A 71 3.01 -2.95 11.30
CA GLY A 71 1.91 -3.90 11.42
C GLY A 71 2.03 -5.08 10.46
N SER A 72 1.50 -6.22 10.88
CA SER A 72 1.41 -7.43 10.05
C SER A 72 0.18 -8.27 10.39
N TRP A 73 -0.27 -9.07 9.43
CA TRP A 73 -1.27 -10.11 9.65
C TRP A 73 -0.65 -11.48 9.40
N HIS A 74 -0.79 -12.35 10.38
CA HIS A 74 -0.26 -13.71 10.35
C HIS A 74 -1.42 -14.70 10.47
N ILE A 75 -1.19 -15.93 10.01
CA ILE A 75 -2.13 -17.04 10.13
C ILE A 75 -1.44 -18.24 10.79
N TYR A 76 -2.17 -18.90 11.68
CA TYR A 76 -1.71 -20.06 12.44
C TYR A 76 -2.79 -21.13 12.49
N ARG A 77 -2.42 -22.37 12.78
CA ARG A 77 -3.39 -23.43 13.09
C ARG A 77 -3.85 -23.34 14.55
N PRO A 78 -5.08 -23.78 14.88
CA PRO A 78 -5.48 -23.95 16.27
C PRO A 78 -4.48 -24.82 17.05
N GLY A 79 -4.08 -24.35 18.23
CA GLY A 79 -3.06 -25.00 19.07
C GLY A 79 -1.60 -24.71 18.67
N GLU A 80 -1.35 -24.11 17.50
CA GLU A 80 -0.01 -23.66 17.11
C GLU A 80 0.40 -22.44 17.95
N ARG A 81 1.62 -22.49 18.50
CA ARG A 81 2.19 -21.34 19.21
C ARG A 81 2.75 -20.34 18.21
N TRP A 82 2.37 -19.08 18.34
CA TRP A 82 3.04 -18.00 17.62
C TRP A 82 4.13 -17.34 18.47
N PRO A 83 5.25 -16.90 17.85
CA PRO A 83 6.44 -16.44 18.57
C PRO A 83 6.33 -14.99 19.11
N ILE A 84 5.28 -14.25 18.73
CA ILE A 84 5.10 -12.85 19.09
C ILE A 84 4.22 -12.74 20.34
N GLY A 85 4.63 -11.92 21.32
CA GLY A 85 3.88 -11.77 22.57
C GLY A 85 2.43 -11.30 22.37
N ALA A 86 1.50 -11.87 23.14
CA ALA A 86 0.07 -11.60 23.01
C ALA A 86 -0.30 -10.11 23.19
N HIS A 87 0.47 -9.35 23.97
CA HIS A 87 0.31 -7.90 24.14
C HIS A 87 0.46 -7.09 22.84
N ARG A 88 1.03 -7.68 21.78
CA ARG A 88 1.15 -7.06 20.45
C ARG A 88 0.02 -7.45 19.51
N ALA A 89 -0.82 -8.40 19.89
CA ALA A 89 -1.91 -8.90 19.07
C ALA A 89 -3.11 -7.94 19.16
N HIS A 90 -3.13 -6.94 18.30
CA HIS A 90 -4.19 -5.93 18.23
C HIS A 90 -5.54 -6.51 17.83
N ALA A 91 -5.58 -7.64 17.11
CA ALA A 91 -6.78 -8.42 16.88
C ALA A 91 -6.43 -9.89 16.65
N VAL A 92 -7.21 -10.79 17.24
CA VAL A 92 -7.12 -12.24 17.06
C VAL A 92 -8.50 -12.75 16.69
N ILE A 93 -8.60 -13.34 15.50
CA ILE A 93 -9.82 -13.98 15.00
C ILE A 93 -9.54 -15.48 14.92
N GLU A 94 -10.23 -16.25 15.76
CA GLU A 94 -10.14 -17.70 15.76
C GLU A 94 -11.34 -18.29 15.01
N THR A 95 -11.06 -19.20 14.11
CA THR A 95 -12.05 -20.04 13.41
C THR A 95 -11.75 -21.50 13.72
N GLU A 96 -12.60 -22.41 13.27
CA GLU A 96 -12.38 -23.84 13.43
C GLU A 96 -11.01 -24.32 12.89
N ALA A 97 -10.54 -23.76 11.77
CA ALA A 97 -9.35 -24.27 11.06
C ALA A 97 -8.11 -23.37 11.12
N TRP A 98 -8.29 -22.10 11.49
CA TRP A 98 -7.26 -21.07 11.42
C TRP A 98 -7.44 -20.01 12.51
N ILE A 99 -6.32 -19.46 12.96
CA ILE A 99 -6.24 -18.26 13.79
C ILE A 99 -5.54 -17.16 13.00
N ALA A 100 -6.25 -16.07 12.73
CA ALA A 100 -5.69 -14.88 12.11
C ALA A 100 -5.32 -13.86 13.18
N VAL A 101 -4.08 -13.38 13.17
CA VAL A 101 -3.56 -12.44 14.17
C VAL A 101 -3.01 -11.19 13.51
N CYS A 102 -3.55 -10.03 13.89
CA CYS A 102 -3.04 -8.73 13.53
C CYS A 102 -2.07 -8.24 14.62
N PHE A 103 -0.80 -8.07 14.28
CA PHE A 103 0.22 -7.55 15.17
C PHE A 103 0.49 -6.07 14.89
N ASP A 104 0.57 -5.26 15.94
CA ASP A 104 1.09 -3.87 15.95
C ASP A 104 0.53 -2.92 14.88
N ALA A 105 -0.63 -3.21 14.30
CA ALA A 105 -1.21 -2.35 13.28
C ALA A 105 -1.58 -1.00 13.92
N PRO A 106 -0.97 0.13 13.48
CA PRO A 106 -1.19 1.42 14.14
C PRO A 106 -2.62 1.94 14.03
N ILE A 107 -3.38 1.44 13.05
CA ILE A 107 -4.83 1.59 13.02
C ILE A 107 -5.40 0.18 13.08
N CYS A 108 -6.21 -0.08 14.10
CA CYS A 108 -7.01 -1.28 14.30
C CYS A 108 -8.28 -0.86 15.03
N ALA A 109 -9.40 -0.80 14.30
CA ALA A 109 -10.66 -0.29 14.83
C ALA A 109 -11.84 -1.10 14.29
N LEU A 110 -12.85 -1.31 15.14
CA LEU A 110 -14.10 -1.93 14.75
C LEU A 110 -15.14 -0.81 14.54
N VAL A 111 -15.66 -0.72 13.33
CA VAL A 111 -16.66 0.31 12.95
C VAL A 111 -17.89 -0.35 12.37
N ARG A 112 -19.00 0.39 12.26
CA ARG A 112 -20.18 -0.05 11.51
C ARG A 112 -20.10 0.43 10.07
N GLY A 113 -20.37 -0.46 9.11
CA GLY A 113 -20.35 -0.13 7.69
C GLY A 113 -18.94 0.13 7.15
N GLU A 114 -18.83 1.11 6.25
CA GLU A 114 -17.58 1.51 5.61
C GLU A 114 -16.78 2.49 6.48
N PRO A 115 -15.48 2.26 6.73
CA PRO A 115 -14.66 3.24 7.43
C PRO A 115 -14.55 4.54 6.63
N GLU A 116 -14.71 5.70 7.29
CA GLU A 116 -14.70 7.02 6.65
C GLU A 116 -13.46 7.25 5.77
N MET A 117 -12.28 6.81 6.23
CA MET A 117 -11.03 6.94 5.48
C MET A 117 -11.06 6.18 4.15
N VAL A 118 -11.72 5.01 4.12
CA VAL A 118 -11.83 4.19 2.90
C VAL A 118 -12.80 4.81 1.91
N ALA A 119 -13.90 5.39 2.40
CA ALA A 119 -14.88 6.10 1.55
C ALA A 119 -14.27 7.31 0.81
N ARG A 120 -13.14 7.84 1.28
CA ARG A 120 -12.43 8.99 0.69
C ARG A 120 -11.31 8.60 -0.28
N LEU A 121 -11.08 7.31 -0.50
CA LEU A 121 -10.01 6.86 -1.37
C LEU A 121 -10.28 7.20 -2.85
N GLY A 122 -9.19 7.44 -3.57
CA GLY A 122 -9.14 7.41 -5.03
C GLY A 122 -9.28 6.00 -5.57
N PRO A 123 -9.49 5.85 -6.89
CA PRO A 123 -9.51 4.55 -7.55
C PRO A 123 -8.30 3.70 -7.13
N ASP A 124 -8.57 2.46 -6.69
CA ASP A 124 -7.53 1.52 -6.28
C ASP A 124 -6.97 0.81 -7.50
N LEU A 125 -5.69 1.01 -7.82
CA LEU A 125 -5.08 0.44 -9.02
C LEU A 125 -5.11 -1.10 -9.07
N LEU A 126 -5.24 -1.78 -7.93
CA LEU A 126 -5.34 -3.23 -7.87
C LEU A 126 -6.77 -3.74 -8.09
N ASP A 127 -7.78 -2.89 -7.92
CA ASP A 127 -9.17 -3.22 -8.27
C ASP A 127 -9.26 -3.51 -9.79
N PRO A 128 -9.83 -4.65 -10.22
CA PRO A 128 -10.11 -4.93 -11.63
C PRO A 128 -10.92 -3.83 -12.30
N ASP A 129 -11.86 -3.23 -11.57
CA ASP A 129 -12.81 -2.24 -12.06
C ASP A 129 -12.38 -0.80 -11.77
N ALA A 130 -11.10 -0.60 -11.44
CA ALA A 130 -10.54 0.72 -11.17
C ALA A 130 -10.77 1.70 -12.34
N ASP A 131 -11.48 2.78 -12.06
CA ASP A 131 -11.68 3.89 -12.99
C ASP A 131 -10.42 4.76 -13.07
N LEU A 132 -9.62 4.54 -14.12
CA LEU A 132 -8.39 5.31 -14.35
C LEU A 132 -8.67 6.74 -14.86
N ASP A 133 -9.83 6.97 -15.48
CA ASP A 133 -10.22 8.29 -15.97
C ASP A 133 -10.60 9.19 -14.79
N GLU A 134 -11.27 8.63 -13.78
CA GLU A 134 -11.52 9.31 -12.51
C GLU A 134 -10.20 9.63 -11.77
N ALA A 135 -9.24 8.70 -11.74
CA ALA A 135 -7.93 8.97 -11.14
C ALA A 135 -7.20 10.11 -11.87
N LEU A 136 -7.24 10.12 -13.21
CA LEU A 136 -6.67 11.20 -14.03
C LEU A 136 -7.36 12.54 -13.74
N ARG A 137 -8.70 12.57 -13.69
CA ARG A 137 -9.48 13.76 -13.36
C ARG A 137 -9.11 14.32 -11.97
N ARG A 138 -8.96 13.45 -10.96
CA ARG A 138 -8.55 13.84 -9.60
C ARG A 138 -7.13 14.41 -9.57
N LEU A 139 -6.19 13.81 -10.32
CA LEU A 139 -4.85 14.35 -10.47
C LEU A 139 -4.90 15.75 -11.10
N ARG A 140 -5.68 15.92 -12.17
CA ARG A 140 -5.83 17.21 -12.87
C ARG A 140 -6.49 18.31 -12.05
N ALA A 141 -7.34 17.95 -11.09
CA ALA A 141 -7.87 18.89 -10.11
C ALA A 141 -6.79 19.45 -9.15
N HIS A 142 -5.56 18.94 -9.21
CA HIS A 142 -4.43 19.37 -8.39
C HIS A 142 -3.19 19.68 -9.25
N PRO A 143 -3.27 20.67 -10.16
CA PRO A 143 -2.25 20.93 -11.17
C PRO A 143 -0.88 21.28 -10.58
N ASP A 144 -0.86 22.00 -9.45
CA ASP A 144 0.36 22.53 -8.85
C ASP A 144 1.12 21.50 -7.99
N LEU A 145 0.53 20.34 -7.71
CA LEU A 145 1.21 19.33 -6.91
C LEU A 145 2.39 18.76 -7.70
N PRO A 146 3.56 18.59 -7.06
CA PRO A 146 4.62 17.78 -7.63
C PRO A 146 4.13 16.36 -7.91
N LEU A 147 4.44 15.81 -9.07
CA LEU A 147 3.98 14.50 -9.54
C LEU A 147 4.23 13.39 -8.51
N GLY A 148 5.42 13.39 -7.91
CA GLY A 148 5.81 12.43 -6.86
C GLY A 148 4.96 12.54 -5.58
N VAL A 149 4.37 13.71 -5.30
CA VAL A 149 3.41 13.90 -4.20
C VAL A 149 2.01 13.47 -4.64
N ALA A 150 1.59 13.87 -5.84
CA ALA A 150 0.26 13.61 -6.37
C ALA A 150 -0.04 12.10 -6.47
N VAL A 151 0.87 11.30 -7.04
CA VAL A 151 0.68 9.83 -7.16
C VAL A 151 0.73 9.09 -5.82
N MET A 152 1.13 9.77 -4.74
CA MET A 152 1.15 9.22 -3.39
C MET A 152 -0.07 9.58 -2.55
N ARG A 153 -0.92 10.50 -3.03
CA ARG A 153 -2.15 10.92 -2.36
C ARG A 153 -3.23 9.88 -2.59
N GLN A 154 -3.56 9.13 -1.53
CA GLN A 154 -4.47 8.00 -1.61
C GLN A 154 -5.91 8.41 -1.96
N ASP A 155 -6.28 9.67 -1.75
CA ASP A 155 -7.55 10.26 -2.16
C ASP A 155 -7.64 10.55 -3.67
N LEU A 156 -6.50 10.68 -4.36
CA LEU A 156 -6.43 10.86 -5.82
C LEU A 156 -6.33 9.51 -6.53
N VAL A 157 -5.44 8.65 -6.05
CA VAL A 157 -5.23 7.28 -6.54
C VAL A 157 -4.67 6.41 -5.43
N SER A 158 -5.20 5.20 -5.29
CA SER A 158 -4.86 4.29 -4.19
C SER A 158 -3.91 3.16 -4.60
N GLY A 159 -3.10 2.72 -3.63
CA GLY A 159 -2.21 1.56 -3.75
C GLY A 159 -0.72 1.92 -3.90
N ILE A 160 -0.39 3.05 -4.54
CA ILE A 160 1.00 3.50 -4.72
C ILE A 160 1.61 3.93 -3.39
N GLY A 161 2.77 3.38 -3.02
CA GLY A 161 3.62 3.87 -1.94
C GLY A 161 5.01 4.32 -2.41
N ASN A 162 5.94 4.51 -1.47
CA ASN A 162 7.20 5.19 -1.74
C ASN A 162 8.08 4.41 -2.74
N VAL A 163 8.02 3.07 -2.70
CA VAL A 163 8.73 2.22 -3.66
C VAL A 163 8.12 2.43 -5.04
N TYR A 164 6.81 2.17 -5.19
CA TYR A 164 6.18 2.28 -6.50
C TYR A 164 6.24 3.69 -7.08
N LYS A 165 6.08 4.75 -6.28
CA LYS A 165 6.31 6.13 -6.73
C LYS A 165 7.68 6.29 -7.39
N SER A 166 8.74 5.94 -6.68
CA SER A 166 10.11 6.18 -7.17
C SER A 166 10.39 5.34 -8.43
N GLU A 167 9.96 4.09 -8.42
CA GLU A 167 10.21 3.13 -9.50
C GLU A 167 9.39 3.43 -10.76
N VAL A 168 8.09 3.68 -10.62
CA VAL A 168 7.20 3.97 -11.76
C VAL A 168 7.62 5.25 -12.46
N LEU A 169 7.91 6.31 -11.70
CA LEU A 169 8.32 7.59 -12.28
C LEU A 169 9.69 7.47 -12.97
N PHE A 170 10.61 6.67 -12.44
CA PHE A 170 11.85 6.35 -13.14
C PHE A 170 11.60 5.58 -14.44
N ILE A 171 10.82 4.50 -14.40
CA ILE A 171 10.52 3.65 -15.57
C ILE A 171 9.84 4.47 -16.68
N ARG A 172 8.92 5.38 -16.32
CA ARG A 172 8.26 6.28 -17.26
C ARG A 172 9.04 7.57 -17.56
N ARG A 173 10.27 7.69 -17.06
CA ARG A 173 11.16 8.86 -17.25
C ARG A 173 10.49 10.20 -16.92
N ARG A 174 9.73 10.23 -15.84
CA ARG A 174 9.03 11.43 -15.35
C ARG A 174 9.78 12.04 -14.18
N ASP A 175 9.97 13.36 -14.21
CA ASP A 175 10.53 14.09 -13.07
C ASP A 175 9.51 14.05 -11.91
N PRO A 176 9.84 13.47 -10.74
CA PRO A 176 8.94 13.49 -9.60
C PRO A 176 8.67 14.90 -9.06
N PHE A 177 9.49 15.90 -9.43
CA PHE A 177 9.35 17.29 -9.00
C PHE A 177 8.62 18.19 -10.00
N ALA A 178 8.41 17.73 -11.24
CA ALA A 178 7.51 18.41 -12.17
C ALA A 178 6.09 18.45 -11.58
N THR A 179 5.36 19.52 -11.84
CA THR A 179 3.97 19.63 -11.38
C THR A 179 3.08 18.71 -12.22
N VAL A 180 1.89 18.38 -11.73
CA VAL A 180 0.92 17.62 -12.53
C VAL A 180 0.59 18.36 -13.83
N ALA A 181 0.50 19.69 -13.80
CA ALA A 181 0.26 20.53 -14.97
C ALA A 181 1.31 20.34 -16.08
N ASP A 182 2.57 20.09 -15.72
CA ASP A 182 3.68 19.92 -16.67
C ASP A 182 3.64 18.58 -17.43
N ILE A 183 2.80 17.65 -17.01
CA ILE A 183 2.74 16.29 -17.57
C ILE A 183 1.45 16.16 -18.39
N GLY A 184 1.53 15.72 -19.64
CA GLY A 184 0.35 15.47 -20.48
C GLY A 184 -0.51 14.29 -20.01
N ASP A 185 -1.78 14.23 -20.44
CA ASP A 185 -2.74 13.21 -19.98
C ASP A 185 -2.30 11.78 -20.30
N ASP A 186 -1.82 11.53 -21.52
CA ASP A 186 -1.29 10.22 -21.92
C ASP A 186 -0.11 9.80 -21.02
N ALA A 187 0.74 10.76 -20.67
CA ALA A 187 1.89 10.52 -19.80
C ALA A 187 1.48 10.22 -18.34
N LEU A 188 0.42 10.87 -17.83
CA LEU A 188 -0.16 10.54 -16.52
C LEU A 188 -0.83 9.16 -16.55
N ARG A 189 -1.60 8.86 -17.60
CA ARG A 189 -2.23 7.56 -17.79
C ARG A 189 -1.21 6.43 -17.84
N ASP A 190 -0.11 6.62 -18.55
CA ASP A 190 1.01 5.70 -18.60
C ASP A 190 1.63 5.42 -17.23
N VAL A 191 1.76 6.46 -16.38
CA VAL A 191 2.24 6.31 -15.00
C VAL A 191 1.27 5.46 -14.18
N LEU A 192 -0.05 5.69 -14.29
CA LEU A 192 -1.06 4.91 -13.59
C LEU A 192 -1.09 3.45 -14.06
N LEU A 193 -1.00 3.22 -15.37
CA LEU A 193 -0.96 1.87 -15.96
C LEU A 193 0.30 1.11 -15.55
N GLU A 194 1.46 1.76 -15.55
CA GLU A 194 2.71 1.14 -15.12
C GLU A 194 2.70 0.83 -13.62
N ALA A 195 2.15 1.72 -12.79
CA ALA A 195 1.92 1.45 -11.38
C ALA A 195 1.00 0.25 -11.16
N ARG A 196 -0.15 0.20 -11.85
CA ARG A 196 -1.08 -0.93 -11.83
C ARG A 196 -0.40 -2.24 -12.23
N ARG A 197 0.37 -2.23 -13.31
CA ARG A 197 1.14 -3.38 -13.79
C ARG A 197 2.11 -3.88 -12.70
N LEU A 198 2.93 -2.99 -12.14
CA LEU A 198 3.93 -3.34 -11.13
C LEU A 198 3.31 -3.81 -9.82
N LEU A 199 2.21 -3.20 -9.38
CA LEU A 199 1.46 -3.64 -8.20
C LEU A 199 0.96 -5.08 -8.40
N ARG A 200 0.38 -5.39 -9.57
CA ARG A 200 -0.18 -6.72 -9.87
C ARG A 200 0.87 -7.82 -9.94
N ILE A 201 1.96 -7.60 -10.67
CA ILE A 201 2.99 -8.64 -10.82
C ILE A 201 3.71 -8.98 -9.51
N ASN A 202 3.66 -8.06 -8.54
CA ASN A 202 4.28 -8.23 -7.22
C ASN A 202 3.31 -8.79 -6.16
N LEU A 203 2.05 -9.08 -6.51
CA LEU A 203 1.16 -9.83 -5.63
C LEU A 203 1.78 -11.19 -5.30
N GLY A 204 1.92 -11.48 -4.01
CA GLY A 204 2.42 -12.77 -3.53
C GLY A 204 3.90 -13.02 -3.75
N ARG A 205 4.68 -12.01 -4.14
CA ARG A 205 6.12 -12.16 -4.43
C ARG A 205 6.94 -11.06 -3.74
N PRO A 206 8.22 -11.29 -3.44
CA PRO A 206 9.10 -10.21 -3.02
C PRO A 206 9.11 -9.10 -4.06
N ARG A 207 8.78 -7.88 -3.63
CA ARG A 207 8.59 -6.72 -4.51
C ARG A 207 9.81 -6.51 -5.41
N ARG A 208 9.57 -6.53 -6.73
CA ARG A 208 10.59 -6.35 -7.75
C ARG A 208 10.02 -5.50 -8.90
N THR A 209 10.79 -4.50 -9.28
CA THR A 209 10.47 -3.56 -10.36
C THR A 209 11.52 -3.63 -11.48
N ARG A 210 12.67 -4.26 -11.18
CA ARG A 210 13.72 -4.61 -12.14
C ARG A 210 13.85 -6.13 -12.29
N HIS A 211 13.40 -6.67 -13.42
CA HIS A 211 13.35 -8.11 -13.70
C HIS A 211 14.67 -8.63 -14.32
N ARG A 212 15.78 -8.59 -13.58
CA ARG A 212 16.99 -9.37 -13.91
C ARG A 212 17.17 -10.51 -12.90
N LEU A 213 17.68 -11.65 -13.35
CA LEU A 213 17.80 -12.91 -12.57
C LEU A 213 18.68 -12.75 -11.31
N ARG A 214 19.64 -11.82 -11.31
CA ARG A 214 20.51 -11.50 -10.16
C ARG A 214 20.71 -10.00 -10.03
N GLY A 215 20.90 -9.55 -8.78
CA GLY A 215 21.18 -8.17 -8.42
C GLY A 215 19.98 -7.41 -7.87
N ASP A 216 20.12 -6.09 -7.85
CA ASP A 216 19.18 -5.18 -7.20
C ASP A 216 17.76 -5.32 -7.78
N PRO A 217 16.73 -5.53 -6.92
CA PRO A 217 15.35 -5.67 -7.34
C PRO A 217 14.71 -4.35 -7.80
N HIS A 218 15.37 -3.22 -7.57
CA HIS A 218 14.88 -1.88 -7.87
C HIS A 218 15.82 -1.14 -8.83
N TRP A 219 15.26 -0.18 -9.56
CA TRP A 219 15.99 0.69 -10.46
C TRP A 219 16.65 1.85 -9.72
N VAL A 220 15.90 2.51 -8.82
CA VAL A 220 16.36 3.70 -8.08
C VAL A 220 16.05 3.64 -6.59
N TYR A 221 14.99 2.97 -6.16
CA TYR A 221 14.59 2.93 -4.76
C TYR A 221 15.66 2.27 -3.88
N GLY A 222 16.07 2.94 -2.80
CA GLY A 222 17.13 2.45 -1.91
C GLY A 222 18.54 2.48 -2.54
N ARG A 223 18.70 3.12 -3.71
CA ARG A 223 19.97 3.13 -4.47
C ARG A 223 20.65 4.50 -4.51
N SER A 224 20.35 5.39 -3.57
CA SER A 224 21.02 6.70 -3.49
C SER A 224 22.55 6.56 -3.51
N GLY A 225 23.22 7.38 -4.31
CA GLY A 225 24.67 7.36 -4.50
C GLY A 225 25.19 6.25 -5.43
N LYS A 226 24.36 5.27 -5.81
CA LYS A 226 24.76 4.19 -6.72
C LYS A 226 24.61 4.62 -8.19
N PRO A 227 25.39 4.03 -9.11
CA PRO A 227 25.19 4.24 -10.55
C PRO A 227 23.79 3.80 -11.01
N CYS A 228 23.15 4.66 -11.80
CA CYS A 228 21.91 4.38 -12.50
C CYS A 228 22.16 3.25 -13.51
N PHE A 229 21.26 2.27 -13.56
CA PHE A 229 21.39 1.14 -14.48
C PHE A 229 21.15 1.49 -15.95
N GLU A 230 20.56 2.66 -16.23
CA GLU A 230 20.27 3.12 -17.60
C GLU A 230 21.40 4.02 -18.14
N CYS A 231 21.85 5.01 -17.35
CA CYS A 231 22.79 6.03 -17.84
C CYS A 231 24.14 6.09 -17.09
N GLY A 232 24.35 5.26 -16.05
CA GLY A 232 25.55 5.28 -15.21
C GLY A 232 25.67 6.46 -14.23
N GLY A 233 24.89 7.53 -14.40
CA GLY A 233 24.86 8.68 -13.50
C GLY A 233 24.39 8.34 -12.08
N SER A 234 24.74 9.15 -11.08
CA SER A 234 24.39 8.86 -9.68
C SER A 234 22.89 8.99 -9.41
N VAL A 235 22.30 7.97 -8.78
CA VAL A 235 20.92 8.02 -8.28
C VAL A 235 20.87 8.97 -7.07
N ALA A 236 19.97 9.93 -7.11
CA ALA A 236 19.75 10.89 -6.03
C ALA A 236 18.57 10.46 -5.14
N MET A 237 18.57 10.97 -3.90
CA MET A 237 17.45 10.87 -2.98
C MET A 237 17.23 12.22 -2.31
N THR A 238 15.97 12.63 -2.22
CA THR A 238 15.56 13.79 -1.42
C THR A 238 14.24 13.51 -0.72
N ARG A 239 13.90 14.36 0.25
CA ARG A 239 12.64 14.35 0.96
C ARG A 239 11.65 15.24 0.20
N GLN A 240 10.46 14.72 -0.07
CA GLN A 240 9.45 15.39 -0.89
C GLN A 240 8.08 15.42 -0.20
N GLY A 241 7.39 16.56 -0.34
CA GLY A 241 6.09 16.84 0.26
C GLY A 241 6.14 17.04 1.77
N ASP A 242 5.03 17.45 2.36
CA ASP A 242 4.93 17.83 3.78
C ASP A 242 5.30 16.69 4.73
N LEU A 243 5.02 15.45 4.31
CA LEU A 243 5.33 14.25 5.08
C LEU A 243 6.80 13.81 4.95
N GLY A 244 7.66 14.58 4.26
CA GLY A 244 9.08 14.29 4.12
C GLY A 244 9.35 12.90 3.53
N ARG A 245 8.56 12.47 2.53
CA ARG A 245 8.69 11.12 1.98
C ARG A 245 9.92 11.02 1.10
N SER A 246 10.74 9.98 1.29
CA SER A 246 11.91 9.77 0.43
C SER A 246 11.49 9.56 -1.02
N THR A 247 12.12 10.30 -1.93
CA THR A 247 11.96 10.18 -3.38
C THR A 247 13.32 9.85 -3.97
N TYR A 248 13.45 8.66 -4.55
CA TYR A 248 14.64 8.23 -5.26
C TYR A 248 14.44 8.44 -6.76
N TYR A 249 15.44 8.98 -7.44
CA TYR A 249 15.34 9.32 -8.86
C TYR A 249 16.74 9.44 -9.49
N CYS A 250 16.83 9.32 -10.81
CA CYS A 250 18.04 9.60 -11.55
C CYS A 250 17.92 10.99 -12.22
N PRO A 251 18.75 11.99 -11.83
CA PRO A 251 18.66 13.33 -12.40
C PRO A 251 18.81 13.35 -13.93
N THR A 252 19.71 12.52 -14.47
CA THR A 252 19.97 12.43 -15.91
C THR A 252 18.80 11.81 -16.67
N CYS A 253 18.34 10.61 -16.27
CA CYS A 253 17.27 9.91 -16.99
C CYS A 253 15.90 10.60 -16.88
N GLN A 254 15.67 11.35 -15.80
CA GLN A 254 14.40 12.03 -15.54
C GLN A 254 14.47 13.53 -15.85
N GLY A 255 15.51 13.97 -16.58
CA GLY A 255 15.60 15.34 -17.12
C GLY A 255 15.72 16.45 -16.08
N ARG A 256 16.06 16.12 -14.82
CA ARG A 256 16.17 17.11 -13.75
C ARG A 256 17.45 17.90 -13.93
N ARG A 257 17.34 19.19 -14.28
CA ARG A 257 18.49 20.10 -14.26
C ARG A 257 19.05 20.18 -12.82
N PRO A 258 20.37 20.16 -12.62
CA PRO A 258 20.94 20.27 -11.27
C PRO A 258 20.46 21.57 -10.63
N GLN A 259 19.84 21.47 -9.46
CA GLN A 259 19.56 22.64 -8.64
C GLN A 259 20.90 23.21 -8.19
N ARG A 260 21.25 24.41 -8.66
CA ARG A 260 22.33 25.19 -8.06
C ARG A 260 21.99 25.36 -6.59
N SER A 261 22.81 24.82 -5.71
CA SER A 261 22.68 25.06 -4.28
C SER A 261 22.71 26.58 -4.04
N ALA A 262 21.64 27.11 -3.45
CA ALA A 262 21.74 28.40 -2.78
C ALA A 262 22.77 28.23 -1.66
N ARG A 263 23.84 29.02 -1.74
CA ARG A 263 24.85 29.14 -0.69
C ARG A 263 24.26 29.84 0.52
#